data_AF-A0AB37YST2-F1
#
_entry.id   AF-A0AB37YST2-F1
#
_cell.length_a   1.000
_cell.length_b   1.000
_cell.length_c   1.000
_cell.angle_alpha   90.00
_cell.angle_beta   90.00
_cell.angle_gamma   90.00
#
_symmetry.space_group_name_H-M   'P 1'
#
loop_
_entity.id
_entity.type
_entity.pdbx_description
1 polymer ?
#
loop_
_entity_poly.entity_id
_entity_poly.type
_entity_poly.pdbx_seq_one_letter_code
_entity_poly.pdbx_strand_id
1 'polypeptide(L)'
;MENQLKEIFGALIAAIGTITAAIGSTPFYFISSNVRKDLSVYGNVLQAVGNALEADGQGEISLEKIGNEIQSIGNVTVISGLVIEFKDETKIKLVIAGNWTQALGGLTALADEFEDTSDKDESLNIVGNLMQATGNSLQAIGGIYELKTNREERQYGKENRLNDIKKNSNIQVNSEPNEKNKEGQLIEITGSWIQAVGSVISLIGQIREESEELEGSD
;
A
#
# COMPACT_ATOMS: atom_id res chain seq x y z
N MET A 1 25.19 8.63 -13.68
CA MET A 1 24.38 8.31 -14.87
C MET A 1 23.62 6.99 -14.78
N GLU A 2 24.23 5.78 -14.78
CA GLU A 2 23.44 4.52 -14.78
C GLU A 2 22.62 4.31 -13.49
N ASN A 3 23.16 4.69 -12.33
CA ASN A 3 22.49 4.57 -11.04
C ASN A 3 21.35 5.60 -10.87
N GLN A 4 21.62 6.87 -11.13
CA GLN A 4 20.63 7.96 -11.11
C GLN A 4 19.41 7.69 -12.01
N LEU A 5 19.64 7.17 -13.23
CA LEU A 5 18.55 6.76 -14.13
C LEU A 5 17.72 5.60 -13.56
N LYS A 6 18.34 4.72 -12.78
CA LYS A 6 17.70 3.57 -12.16
C LYS A 6 16.85 3.99 -10.96
N GLU A 7 17.26 5.01 -10.22
CA GLU A 7 16.48 5.62 -9.15
C GLU A 7 15.19 6.25 -9.70
N ILE A 8 15.30 7.14 -10.69
CA ILE A 8 14.14 7.73 -11.37
C ILE A 8 13.22 6.65 -11.97
N PHE A 9 13.79 5.63 -12.60
CA PHE A 9 12.99 4.56 -13.20
C PHE A 9 12.30 3.69 -12.15
N GLY A 10 12.96 3.43 -11.01
CA GLY A 10 12.37 2.77 -9.85
C GLY A 10 11.16 3.53 -9.31
N ALA A 11 11.34 4.82 -9.02
CA ALA A 11 10.28 5.72 -8.55
C ALA A 11 9.10 5.80 -9.54
N LEU A 12 9.38 5.81 -10.85
CA LEU A 12 8.34 5.82 -11.90
C LEU A 12 7.50 4.54 -11.86
N ILE A 13 8.16 3.39 -11.77
CA ILE A 13 7.49 2.09 -11.71
C ILE A 13 6.66 1.98 -10.42
N ALA A 14 7.17 2.48 -9.29
CA ALA A 14 6.44 2.54 -8.04
C ALA A 14 5.18 3.42 -8.14
N ALA A 15 5.28 4.61 -8.71
CA ALA A 15 4.15 5.52 -8.92
C ALA A 15 3.07 4.93 -9.84
N ILE A 16 3.45 4.25 -10.92
CA ILE A 16 2.49 3.52 -11.77
C ILE A 16 1.82 2.40 -10.95
N GLY A 17 2.59 1.71 -10.12
CA GLY A 17 2.10 0.66 -9.24
C GLY A 17 1.07 1.15 -8.23
N THR A 18 1.29 2.28 -7.56
CA THR A 18 0.34 2.84 -6.58
C THR A 18 -0.95 3.31 -7.25
N ILE A 19 -0.87 3.97 -8.41
CA ILE A 19 -2.06 4.35 -9.19
C ILE A 19 -2.86 3.10 -9.59
N THR A 20 -2.17 2.06 -10.08
CA THR A 20 -2.81 0.80 -10.47
C THR A 20 -3.51 0.12 -9.29
N ALA A 21 -2.86 0.09 -8.12
CA ALA A 21 -3.44 -0.46 -6.89
C ALA A 21 -4.66 0.35 -6.42
N ALA A 22 -4.62 1.68 -6.50
CA ALA A 22 -5.73 2.56 -6.15
C ALA A 22 -6.96 2.40 -7.08
N ILE A 23 -6.72 2.18 -8.38
CA ILE A 23 -7.78 1.80 -9.31
C ILE A 23 -8.37 0.44 -8.93
N GLY A 24 -7.52 -0.53 -8.55
CA GLY A 24 -7.94 -1.86 -8.08
C GLY A 24 -8.81 -1.81 -6.81
N SER A 25 -8.45 -0.97 -5.83
CA SER A 25 -9.22 -0.82 -4.59
C SER A 25 -10.56 -0.09 -4.79
N THR A 26 -10.72 0.69 -5.86
CA THR A 26 -11.93 1.49 -6.12
C THR A 26 -13.02 0.70 -6.89
N PRO A 27 -14.26 0.59 -6.37
CA PRO A 27 -15.37 -0.15 -7.00
C PRO A 27 -16.03 0.63 -8.15
N PHE A 28 -15.30 0.91 -9.23
CA PHE A 28 -15.89 1.53 -10.42
C PHE A 28 -16.92 0.61 -11.09
N TYR A 29 -18.07 1.16 -11.51
CA TYR A 29 -19.18 0.36 -12.07
C TYR A 29 -18.79 -0.44 -13.33
N PHE A 30 -17.76 0.00 -14.05
CA PHE A 30 -17.28 -0.60 -15.30
C PHE A 30 -16.11 -1.57 -15.11
N ILE A 31 -15.59 -1.76 -13.88
CA ILE A 31 -14.48 -2.70 -13.60
C ILE A 31 -14.98 -3.82 -12.68
N SER A 32 -14.91 -5.06 -13.16
CA SER A 32 -15.33 -6.23 -12.38
C SER A 32 -14.44 -6.47 -11.15
N SER A 33 -14.97 -7.17 -10.14
CA SER A 33 -14.22 -7.51 -8.93
C SER A 33 -12.95 -8.33 -9.19
N ASN A 34 -12.98 -9.23 -10.19
CA ASN A 34 -11.80 -10.03 -10.56
C ASN A 34 -10.70 -9.14 -11.13
N VAL A 35 -11.04 -8.26 -12.09
CA VAL A 35 -10.09 -7.31 -12.67
C VAL A 35 -9.55 -6.36 -11.61
N ARG A 36 -10.39 -5.88 -10.68
CA ARG A 36 -9.96 -5.08 -9.54
C ARG A 36 -8.92 -5.78 -8.68
N LYS A 37 -9.18 -7.06 -8.33
CA LYS A 37 -8.23 -7.87 -7.58
C LYS A 37 -6.90 -8.02 -8.33
N ASP A 38 -6.95 -8.27 -9.63
CA ASP A 38 -5.75 -8.38 -10.46
C ASP A 38 -4.97 -7.05 -10.50
N LEU A 39 -5.66 -5.92 -10.65
CA LEU A 39 -5.05 -4.59 -10.58
C LEU A 39 -4.41 -4.31 -9.22
N SER A 40 -5.04 -4.71 -8.10
CA SER A 40 -4.42 -4.62 -6.78
C SER A 40 -3.13 -5.45 -6.71
N VAL A 41 -3.12 -6.68 -7.24
CA VAL A 41 -1.92 -7.51 -7.28
C VAL A 41 -0.82 -6.88 -8.15
N TYR A 42 -1.13 -6.50 -9.39
CA TYR A 42 -0.16 -5.90 -10.30
C TYR A 42 0.39 -4.58 -9.77
N GLY A 43 -0.46 -3.75 -9.16
CA GLY A 43 -0.05 -2.49 -8.55
C GLY A 43 0.95 -2.70 -7.42
N ASN A 44 0.71 -3.66 -6.51
CA ASN A 44 1.66 -3.97 -5.44
C ASN A 44 2.95 -4.62 -5.99
N VAL A 45 2.88 -5.42 -7.06
CA VAL A 45 4.08 -5.98 -7.71
C VAL A 45 4.95 -4.88 -8.29
N LEU A 46 4.36 -3.93 -9.01
CA LEU A 46 5.07 -2.78 -9.57
C LEU A 46 5.70 -1.94 -8.46
N GLN A 47 5.00 -1.69 -7.34
CA GLN A 47 5.58 -0.99 -6.19
C GLN A 47 6.76 -1.76 -5.58
N ALA A 48 6.64 -3.07 -5.37
CA ALA A 48 7.73 -3.88 -4.82
C ALA A 48 8.99 -3.78 -5.70
N VAL A 49 8.82 -3.87 -7.01
CA VAL A 49 9.93 -3.80 -7.98
C VAL A 49 10.47 -2.38 -8.08
N GLY A 50 9.61 -1.36 -8.14
CA GLY A 50 10.01 0.05 -8.22
C GLY A 50 10.88 0.45 -7.03
N ASN A 51 10.40 0.21 -5.81
CA ASN A 51 11.15 0.55 -4.59
C ASN A 51 12.44 -0.26 -4.45
N ALA A 52 12.45 -1.52 -4.87
CA ALA A 52 13.68 -2.31 -4.88
C ALA A 52 14.70 -1.80 -5.90
N LEU A 53 14.22 -1.31 -7.05
CA LEU A 53 15.07 -0.77 -8.10
C LEU A 53 15.66 0.59 -7.71
N GLU A 54 14.87 1.43 -7.05
CA GLU A 54 15.29 2.70 -6.48
C GLU A 54 16.40 2.50 -5.43
N ALA A 55 16.17 1.62 -4.44
CA ALA A 55 17.19 1.25 -3.45
C ALA A 55 18.47 0.66 -4.07
N ASP A 56 18.35 -0.09 -5.17
CA ASP A 56 19.48 -0.68 -5.89
C ASP A 56 20.17 0.34 -6.84
N GLY A 57 19.55 1.49 -7.10
CA GLY A 57 20.17 2.66 -7.73
C GLY A 57 21.03 3.43 -6.73
N GLN A 58 20.54 3.57 -5.50
CA GLN A 58 21.21 4.28 -4.42
C GLN A 58 22.56 3.62 -4.08
N GLY A 59 23.64 4.41 -4.13
CA GLY A 59 25.01 3.94 -3.95
C GLY A 59 25.32 3.48 -2.53
N GLU A 60 25.60 4.44 -1.64
CA GLU A 60 25.91 4.17 -0.23
C GLU A 60 24.68 3.77 0.58
N ILE A 61 24.89 3.33 1.83
CA ILE A 61 23.78 2.98 2.73
C ILE A 61 23.21 4.28 3.30
N SER A 62 21.96 4.59 2.94
CA SER A 62 21.13 5.64 3.53
C SER A 62 19.86 5.06 4.16
N LEU A 63 19.22 5.82 5.04
CA LEU A 63 17.88 5.53 5.56
C LEU A 63 16.83 5.58 4.45
N GLU A 64 17.05 6.35 3.39
CA GLU A 64 16.23 6.31 2.18
C GLU A 64 16.26 4.91 1.53
N LYS A 65 17.46 4.38 1.29
CA LYS A 65 17.67 3.04 0.75
C LYS A 65 17.03 1.95 1.60
N ILE A 66 17.26 2.02 2.90
CA ILE A 66 16.66 1.09 3.86
C ILE A 66 15.14 1.22 3.86
N GLY A 67 14.62 2.45 3.80
CA GLY A 67 13.19 2.73 3.73
C GLY A 67 12.56 2.10 2.51
N ASN A 68 13.17 2.29 1.34
CA ASN A 68 12.73 1.70 0.07
C ASN A 68 12.77 0.17 0.06
N GLU A 69 13.81 -0.45 0.62
CA GLU A 69 13.87 -1.91 0.84
C GLU A 69 12.74 -2.40 1.75
N ILE A 70 12.48 -1.70 2.87
CA ILE A 70 11.38 -2.04 3.79
C ILE A 70 10.02 -1.91 3.08
N GLN A 71 9.81 -0.87 2.28
CA GLN A 71 8.59 -0.72 1.49
C GLN A 71 8.42 -1.86 0.47
N SER A 72 9.50 -2.30 -0.18
CA SER A 72 9.45 -3.44 -1.08
C SER A 72 9.03 -4.73 -0.35
N ILE A 73 9.60 -5.01 0.82
CA ILE A 73 9.22 -6.15 1.68
C ILE A 73 7.75 -6.07 2.09
N GLY A 74 7.28 -4.87 2.45
CA GLY A 74 5.88 -4.61 2.77
C GLY A 74 4.94 -4.97 1.62
N ASN A 75 5.26 -4.53 0.39
CA ASN A 75 4.50 -4.88 -0.81
C ASN A 75 4.48 -6.39 -1.10
N VAL A 76 5.62 -7.09 -0.97
CA VAL A 76 5.68 -8.56 -1.08
C VAL A 76 4.78 -9.25 -0.05
N THR A 77 4.71 -8.69 1.15
CA THR A 77 3.82 -9.18 2.22
C THR A 77 2.35 -8.99 1.86
N VAL A 78 1.97 -7.84 1.29
CA VAL A 78 0.61 -7.59 0.76
C VAL A 78 0.26 -8.59 -0.35
N ILE A 79 1.15 -8.75 -1.34
CA ILE A 79 0.98 -9.69 -2.46
C ILE A 79 0.74 -11.12 -1.94
N SER A 80 1.50 -11.53 -0.92
CA SER A 80 1.33 -12.85 -0.28
C SER A 80 -0.08 -13.04 0.28
N GLY A 81 -0.67 -11.99 0.87
CA GLY A 81 -2.05 -12.01 1.35
C GLY A 81 -3.10 -12.07 0.23
N LEU A 82 -2.82 -11.48 -0.94
CA LEU A 82 -3.74 -11.42 -2.08
C LEU A 82 -3.73 -12.69 -2.95
N VAL A 83 -2.56 -13.30 -3.12
CA VAL A 83 -2.32 -14.39 -4.08
C VAL A 83 -2.37 -15.77 -3.43
N ILE A 84 -1.78 -15.95 -2.25
CA ILE A 84 -1.67 -17.28 -1.64
C ILE A 84 -3.01 -17.70 -1.02
N GLU A 85 -3.37 -18.97 -1.19
CA GLU A 85 -4.62 -19.56 -0.66
C GLU A 85 -4.55 -19.82 0.86
N PHE A 86 -4.41 -18.76 1.65
CA PHE A 86 -4.56 -18.83 3.11
C PHE A 86 -6.03 -18.72 3.54
N LYS A 87 -6.29 -18.98 4.84
CA LYS A 87 -7.57 -18.66 5.49
C LYS A 87 -7.82 -17.15 5.41
N ASP A 88 -9.07 -16.70 5.28
CA ASP A 88 -9.35 -15.26 5.02
C ASP A 88 -8.80 -14.33 6.11
N GLU A 89 -8.82 -14.75 7.38
CA GLU A 89 -8.21 -13.95 8.45
C GLU A 89 -6.70 -13.77 8.26
N THR A 90 -6.02 -14.78 7.75
CA THR A 90 -4.58 -14.71 7.48
C THR A 90 -4.31 -13.82 6.27
N LYS A 91 -5.13 -13.93 5.21
CA LYS A 91 -5.03 -13.05 4.03
C LYS A 91 -5.11 -11.57 4.43
N ILE A 92 -6.15 -11.20 5.18
CA ILE A 92 -6.36 -9.81 5.62
C ILE A 92 -5.24 -9.35 6.56
N LYS A 93 -4.80 -10.20 7.50
CA LYS A 93 -3.67 -9.88 8.39
C LYS A 93 -2.37 -9.65 7.65
N LEU A 94 -2.10 -10.39 6.58
CA LEU A 94 -0.91 -10.16 5.75
C LEU A 94 -0.99 -8.84 5.00
N VAL A 95 -2.16 -8.48 4.45
CA VAL A 95 -2.37 -7.16 3.84
C VAL A 95 -2.16 -6.03 4.86
N ILE A 96 -2.76 -6.15 6.06
CA ILE A 96 -2.56 -5.18 7.15
C ILE A 96 -1.08 -5.05 7.53
N ALA A 97 -0.40 -6.18 7.74
CA ALA A 97 0.99 -6.21 8.14
C ALA A 97 1.89 -5.60 7.06
N GLY A 98 1.69 -5.98 5.79
CA GLY A 98 2.43 -5.44 4.67
C GLY A 98 2.28 -3.92 4.54
N ASN A 99 1.04 -3.41 4.64
CA ASN A 99 0.78 -1.97 4.62
C ASN A 99 1.44 -1.23 5.82
N TRP A 100 1.42 -1.80 7.02
CA TRP A 100 2.18 -1.21 8.15
C TRP A 100 3.69 -1.23 7.94
N THR A 101 4.22 -2.30 7.36
CA THR A 101 5.65 -2.37 7.00
C THR A 101 6.01 -1.32 5.96
N GLN A 102 5.17 -1.10 4.94
CA GLN A 102 5.38 -0.01 3.98
C GLN A 102 5.33 1.36 4.64
N ALA A 103 4.38 1.60 5.54
CA ALA A 103 4.31 2.87 6.27
C ALA A 103 5.57 3.12 7.11
N LEU A 104 6.13 2.09 7.73
CA LEU A 104 7.41 2.17 8.42
C LEU A 104 8.54 2.52 7.45
N GLY A 105 8.63 1.83 6.30
CA GLY A 105 9.66 2.09 5.30
C GLY A 105 9.61 3.52 4.76
N GLY A 106 8.41 4.03 4.45
CA GLY A 106 8.23 5.41 4.01
C GLY A 106 8.63 6.43 5.08
N LEU A 107 8.40 6.16 6.37
CA LEU A 107 8.88 7.03 7.47
C LEU A 107 10.39 6.91 7.71
N THR A 108 10.96 5.72 7.50
CA THR A 108 12.41 5.52 7.61
C THR A 108 13.14 6.31 6.53
N ALA A 109 12.61 6.36 5.31
CA ALA A 109 13.21 7.11 4.22
C ALA A 109 13.34 8.63 4.51
N LEU A 110 12.44 9.19 5.32
CA LEU A 110 12.47 10.61 5.70
C LEU A 110 13.63 11.01 6.61
N ALA A 111 14.23 10.05 7.30
CA ALA A 111 15.04 10.36 8.47
C ALA A 111 16.38 11.02 8.12
N ASP A 112 16.98 10.68 6.98
CA ASP A 112 18.20 11.34 6.48
C ASP A 112 17.90 12.74 5.94
N GLU A 113 16.78 12.91 5.23
CA GLU A 113 16.30 14.19 4.65
C GLU A 113 16.05 15.27 5.72
N PHE A 114 15.82 14.88 6.99
CA PHE A 114 15.70 15.83 8.09
C PHE A 114 17.05 16.23 8.72
N GLU A 115 18.09 15.41 8.55
CA GLU A 115 19.43 15.72 9.06
C GLU A 115 20.20 16.63 8.08
N ASP A 116 19.98 16.51 6.77
CA ASP A 116 20.65 17.31 5.74
C ASP A 116 19.77 18.45 5.17
N THR A 117 19.39 19.41 6.03
CA THR A 117 18.55 20.57 5.66
C THR A 117 19.15 21.56 4.63
N SER A 118 20.27 21.19 3.99
CA SER A 118 21.07 22.01 3.09
C SER A 118 20.40 22.21 1.73
N ASP A 119 19.63 21.24 1.25
CA ASP A 119 19.00 21.25 -0.07
C ASP A 119 17.48 21.47 -0.01
N LYS A 120 17.03 22.50 -0.73
CA LYS A 120 15.61 22.91 -0.73
C LYS A 120 14.73 21.99 -1.56
N ASP A 121 15.33 21.17 -2.42
CA ASP A 121 14.62 20.34 -3.40
C ASP A 121 14.25 18.93 -2.84
N GLU A 122 14.81 18.54 -1.70
CA GLU A 122 14.46 17.32 -0.93
C GLU A 122 13.05 17.37 -0.29
N SER A 123 12.48 18.58 -0.19
CA SER A 123 11.16 18.80 0.42
C SER A 123 10.01 18.06 -0.28
N LEU A 124 10.17 17.73 -1.57
CA LEU A 124 9.18 16.95 -2.31
C LEU A 124 9.25 15.47 -1.94
N ASN A 125 10.45 14.90 -1.79
CA ASN A 125 10.62 13.52 -1.34
C ASN A 125 10.05 13.34 0.07
N ILE A 126 10.34 14.28 0.99
CA ILE A 126 9.77 14.30 2.34
C ILE A 126 8.24 14.25 2.31
N VAL A 127 7.62 15.16 1.55
CA VAL A 127 6.16 15.25 1.45
C VAL A 127 5.57 14.00 0.81
N GLY A 128 6.19 13.51 -0.27
CA GLY A 128 5.76 12.32 -0.98
C GLY A 128 5.81 11.07 -0.09
N ASN A 129 6.94 10.82 0.57
CA ASN A 129 7.16 9.69 1.49
C ASN A 129 6.21 9.76 2.71
N LEU A 130 5.97 10.94 3.26
CA LEU A 130 4.98 11.12 4.33
C LEU A 130 3.54 10.82 3.86
N MET A 131 3.17 11.25 2.66
CA MET A 131 1.86 10.93 2.07
C MET A 131 1.74 9.43 1.80
N GLN A 132 2.79 8.78 1.29
CA GLN A 132 2.83 7.33 1.10
C GLN A 132 2.65 6.57 2.41
N ALA A 133 3.38 6.95 3.46
CA ALA A 133 3.24 6.36 4.79
C ALA A 133 1.83 6.55 5.38
N THR A 134 1.23 7.73 5.18
CA THR A 134 -0.15 8.03 5.59
C THR A 134 -1.15 7.15 4.84
N GLY A 135 -1.01 7.04 3.52
CA GLY A 135 -1.89 6.23 2.68
C GLY A 135 -1.83 4.74 3.03
N ASN A 136 -0.63 4.21 3.23
CA ASN A 136 -0.41 2.84 3.69
C ASN A 136 -0.99 2.58 5.09
N SER A 137 -0.84 3.53 6.01
CA SER A 137 -1.45 3.47 7.35
C SER A 137 -2.98 3.39 7.27
N LEU A 138 -3.59 4.22 6.42
CA LEU A 138 -5.05 4.20 6.20
C LEU A 138 -5.50 2.86 5.59
N GLN A 139 -4.81 2.32 4.59
CA GLN A 139 -5.13 1.00 4.04
C GLN A 139 -5.04 -0.11 5.11
N ALA A 140 -4.03 -0.08 5.98
CA ALA A 140 -3.92 -1.01 7.11
C ALA A 140 -5.11 -0.87 8.09
N ILE A 141 -5.54 0.36 8.38
CA ILE A 141 -6.73 0.62 9.21
C ILE A 141 -8.00 0.09 8.52
N GLY A 142 -8.19 0.33 7.22
CA GLY A 142 -9.31 -0.21 6.44
C GLY A 142 -9.38 -1.75 6.54
N GLY A 143 -8.23 -2.42 6.41
CA GLY A 143 -8.12 -3.87 6.61
C GLY A 143 -8.48 -4.32 8.04
N ILE A 144 -8.19 -3.52 9.08
CA ILE A 144 -8.61 -3.83 10.47
C ILE A 144 -10.14 -3.80 10.60
N TYR A 145 -10.82 -2.85 9.96
CA TYR A 145 -12.29 -2.81 9.91
C TYR A 145 -12.85 -4.05 9.20
N GLU A 146 -12.28 -4.44 8.06
CA GLU A 146 -12.67 -5.66 7.34
C GLU A 146 -12.48 -6.90 8.22
N LEU A 147 -11.31 -7.04 8.88
CA LEU A 147 -11.01 -8.17 9.76
C LEU A 147 -12.01 -8.27 10.93
N LYS A 148 -12.39 -7.13 11.50
CA LYS A 148 -13.36 -7.07 12.60
C LYS A 148 -14.76 -7.48 12.13
N THR A 149 -15.22 -6.95 10.99
CA THR A 149 -16.50 -7.33 10.37
C THR A 149 -16.54 -8.83 10.10
N ASN A 150 -15.51 -9.40 9.47
CA ASN A 150 -15.44 -10.83 9.17
C ASN A 150 -15.47 -11.73 10.42
N ARG A 151 -14.93 -11.26 11.54
CA ARG A 151 -15.02 -11.96 12.83
C ARG A 151 -16.42 -11.89 13.43
N GLU A 152 -17.04 -10.70 13.41
CA GLU A 152 -18.41 -10.48 13.89
C GLU A 152 -19.40 -11.39 13.11
N GLU A 153 -19.30 -11.42 11.78
CA GLU A 153 -20.17 -12.26 10.92
C GLU A 153 -19.98 -13.76 11.18
N ARG A 154 -18.74 -14.24 11.36
CA ARG A 154 -18.48 -15.65 11.69
C ARG A 154 -18.97 -16.03 13.07
N GLN A 155 -18.91 -15.13 14.05
CA GLN A 155 -19.44 -15.37 15.39
C GLN A 155 -20.96 -15.46 15.35
N TYR A 156 -21.62 -14.50 14.70
CA TYR A 156 -23.07 -14.50 14.51
C TYR A 156 -23.56 -15.75 13.76
N GLY A 157 -22.88 -16.13 12.67
CA GLY A 157 -23.19 -17.36 11.92
C GLY A 157 -22.97 -18.65 12.71
N LYS A 158 -22.02 -18.68 13.67
CA LYS A 158 -21.85 -19.84 14.58
C LYS A 158 -22.95 -19.89 15.63
N GLU A 159 -23.35 -18.75 16.19
CA GLU A 159 -24.40 -18.65 17.20
C GLU A 159 -25.77 -19.03 16.61
N ASN A 160 -26.11 -18.53 15.42
CA ASN A 160 -27.33 -18.93 14.71
C ASN A 160 -27.32 -20.42 14.36
N ARG A 161 -26.22 -21.00 13.85
CA ARG A 161 -26.15 -22.46 13.63
C ARG A 161 -26.33 -23.27 14.92
N LEU A 162 -25.79 -22.80 16.05
CA LEU A 162 -26.00 -23.45 17.35
C LEU A 162 -27.46 -23.36 17.80
N ASN A 163 -28.13 -22.25 17.50
CA ASN A 163 -29.54 -22.00 17.81
C ASN A 163 -30.49 -22.73 16.85
N ASP A 164 -30.12 -22.89 15.58
CA ASP A 164 -30.86 -23.64 14.54
C ASP A 164 -30.76 -25.15 14.75
N ILE A 165 -29.61 -25.67 15.20
CA ILE A 165 -29.48 -27.06 15.69
C ILE A 165 -30.44 -27.29 16.87
N LYS A 166 -30.73 -26.26 17.68
CA LYS A 166 -31.72 -26.32 18.76
C LYS A 166 -33.16 -26.05 18.30
N LYS A 167 -33.37 -25.48 17.11
CA LYS A 167 -34.67 -25.00 16.64
C LYS A 167 -34.81 -25.26 15.13
N ASN A 168 -35.34 -26.42 14.80
CA ASN A 168 -35.62 -26.84 13.43
C ASN A 168 -36.62 -25.88 12.75
N SER A 169 -36.16 -24.96 11.88
CA SER A 169 -36.79 -24.56 10.60
C SER A 169 -36.27 -23.22 10.03
N ASN A 170 -35.86 -23.26 8.75
CA ASN A 170 -35.94 -22.25 7.70
C ASN A 170 -35.89 -20.76 8.08
N ILE A 171 -34.72 -20.12 7.96
CA ILE A 171 -34.61 -18.67 7.81
C ILE A 171 -33.60 -18.34 6.70
N GLN A 172 -34.06 -17.68 5.63
CA GLN A 172 -33.19 -16.99 4.66
C GLN A 172 -32.66 -15.72 5.33
N VAL A 173 -31.34 -15.65 5.52
CA VAL A 173 -30.65 -14.46 6.01
C VAL A 173 -30.27 -13.60 4.81
N ASN A 174 -31.03 -12.55 4.53
CA ASN A 174 -30.58 -11.44 3.70
C ASN A 174 -29.82 -10.47 4.61
N SER A 175 -28.49 -10.56 4.64
CA SER A 175 -27.65 -9.58 5.33
C SER A 175 -27.35 -8.41 4.41
N GLU A 176 -27.95 -7.25 4.70
CA GLU A 176 -27.52 -5.97 4.15
C GLU A 176 -26.04 -5.72 4.50
N PRO A 177 -25.26 -5.02 3.64
CA PRO A 177 -23.88 -4.70 3.94
C PRO A 177 -23.82 -3.81 5.19
N ASN A 178 -23.24 -4.33 6.26
CA ASN A 178 -23.04 -3.65 7.55
C ASN A 178 -22.34 -2.29 7.34
N GLU A 179 -22.84 -1.20 7.91
CA GLU A 179 -22.30 0.16 7.72
C GLU A 179 -20.79 0.25 8.00
N LYS A 180 -20.29 -0.51 8.98
CA LYS A 180 -18.85 -0.63 9.30
C LYS A 180 -18.00 -1.13 8.13
N ASN A 181 -18.54 -1.96 7.25
CA ASN A 181 -17.85 -2.46 6.06
C ASN A 181 -17.66 -1.31 5.04
N LYS A 182 -18.67 -0.43 4.89
CA LYS A 182 -18.58 0.74 4.02
C LYS A 182 -17.54 1.74 4.51
N GLU A 183 -17.46 1.96 5.82
CA GLU A 183 -16.41 2.81 6.42
C GLU A 183 -15.01 2.27 6.15
N GLY A 184 -14.78 0.97 6.42
CA GLY A 184 -13.49 0.32 6.16
C GLY A 184 -13.05 0.42 4.70
N GLN A 185 -13.97 0.17 3.76
CA GLN A 185 -13.70 0.30 2.33
C GLN A 185 -13.38 1.73 1.92
N LEU A 186 -14.09 2.73 2.46
CA LEU A 186 -13.82 4.14 2.15
C LEU A 186 -12.44 4.55 2.65
N ILE A 187 -12.03 4.09 3.84
CA ILE A 187 -10.70 4.35 4.40
C ILE A 187 -9.61 3.71 3.52
N GLU A 188 -9.80 2.46 3.08
CA GLU A 188 -8.87 1.76 2.19
C GLU A 188 -8.70 2.49 0.85
N ILE A 189 -9.80 2.88 0.22
CA ILE A 189 -9.81 3.62 -1.05
C ILE A 189 -9.09 4.96 -0.88
N THR A 190 -9.41 5.70 0.17
CA THR A 190 -8.79 7.00 0.47
C THR A 190 -7.29 6.84 0.70
N GLY A 191 -6.89 5.83 1.47
CA GLY A 191 -5.48 5.51 1.71
C GLY A 191 -4.73 5.19 0.43
N SER A 192 -5.33 4.39 -0.47
CA SER A 192 -4.71 4.02 -1.74
C SER A 192 -4.45 5.25 -2.62
N TRP A 193 -5.40 6.18 -2.72
CA TRP A 193 -5.23 7.41 -3.51
C TRP A 193 -4.25 8.40 -2.88
N ILE A 194 -4.24 8.54 -1.55
CA ILE A 194 -3.24 9.37 -0.84
C ILE A 194 -1.83 8.83 -1.11
N GLN A 195 -1.65 7.50 -1.04
CA GLN A 195 -0.39 6.87 -1.37
C GLN A 195 0.02 7.14 -2.83
N ALA A 196 -0.92 6.98 -3.77
CA ALA A 196 -0.65 7.22 -5.19
C ALA A 196 -0.20 8.66 -5.48
N VAL A 197 -0.86 9.65 -4.86
CA VAL A 197 -0.42 11.05 -4.98
C VAL A 197 0.96 11.24 -4.35
N GLY A 198 1.20 10.64 -3.18
CA GLY A 198 2.51 10.67 -2.53
C GLY A 198 3.64 10.14 -3.41
N SER A 199 3.46 8.97 -4.05
CA SER A 199 4.48 8.39 -4.94
C SER A 199 4.75 9.24 -6.18
N VAL A 200 3.74 9.92 -6.73
CA VAL A 200 3.95 10.85 -7.85
C VAL A 200 4.76 12.07 -7.39
N ILE A 201 4.52 12.57 -6.19
CA ILE A 201 5.29 13.68 -5.62
C ILE A 201 6.74 13.25 -5.38
N SER A 202 6.97 12.07 -4.79
CA SER A 202 8.32 11.49 -4.62
C SER A 202 9.02 11.32 -5.96
N LEU A 203 8.36 10.80 -7.00
CA LEU A 203 8.94 10.72 -8.35
C LEU A 203 9.39 12.09 -8.88
N ILE A 204 8.61 13.15 -8.65
CA ILE A 204 8.98 14.50 -9.08
C ILE A 204 10.19 15.01 -8.28
N GLY A 205 10.27 14.69 -6.98
CA GLY A 205 11.43 14.98 -6.15
C GLY A 205 12.68 14.25 -6.65
N GLN A 206 12.61 12.93 -6.86
CA GLN A 206 13.71 12.14 -7.43
C GLN A 206 14.20 12.70 -8.77
N ILE A 207 13.29 13.06 -9.68
CA ILE A 207 13.69 13.64 -10.97
C ILE A 207 14.48 14.94 -10.79
N ARG A 208 14.11 15.77 -9.80
CA ARG A 208 14.81 17.04 -9.54
C ARG A 208 16.17 16.82 -8.94
N GLU A 209 16.24 16.06 -7.85
CA GLU A 209 17.46 15.73 -7.13
C GLU A 209 18.52 15.17 -8.08
N GLU A 210 18.15 14.15 -8.85
CA GLU A 210 19.04 13.48 -9.78
C GLU A 210 19.47 14.36 -10.96
N SER A 211 18.61 15.30 -11.38
CA SER A 211 18.97 16.25 -12.43
C SER A 211 20.01 17.27 -11.94
N GLU A 212 19.93 17.69 -10.68
CA GLU A 212 20.87 18.64 -10.08
C GLU A 212 22.25 18.00 -9.85
N GLU A 213 22.30 16.75 -9.39
CA GLU A 213 23.56 16.00 -9.29
C GLU A 213 24.26 15.84 -10.65
N LEU A 214 23.48 15.63 -11.70
CA LEU A 214 23.99 15.55 -13.08
C LEU A 214 24.54 16.90 -13.57
N GLU A 215 23.94 18.03 -13.18
CA GLU A 215 24.42 19.36 -13.54
C GLU A 215 25.62 19.83 -12.68
N GLY A 216 25.72 19.38 -11.43
CA GLY A 216 26.81 19.71 -10.50
C GLY A 216 28.11 18.91 -10.68
N SER A 217 28.11 17.93 -11.58
CA SER A 217 29.26 17.03 -11.85
C SER A 217 30.14 17.43 -13.04
N ASP A 218 29.92 18.61 -13.64
CA ASP A 218 30.77 19.27 -14.66
C ASP A 218 31.81 20.23 -14.06
#